data_AF-A0A0P9FZL9-F1
#
_entry.id   AF-A0A0P9FZL9-F1
#
_cell.length_a   1.000
_cell.length_b   1.000
_cell.length_c   1.000
_cell.angle_alpha   90.00
_cell.angle_beta   90.00
_cell.angle_gamma   90.00
#
_symmetry.space_group_name_H-M   'P 1'
#
loop_
_entity.id
_entity.type
_entity.pdbx_description
1 polymer ?
#
loop_
_entity_poly.entity_id
_entity_poly.type
_entity_poly.pdbx_seq_one_letter_code
_entity_poly.pdbx_strand_id
1 'polypeptide(L)'
;MKKYVEGWFVTTIAYLLCLFVTVQAYMLMTGLPVDRQRHISGAIIGFSVLILPYITAGLYARKQFARPRQGAFWISIAPVVGERVLLFLIGATFVASGGDGGGDGIVNWTSVLQFVEAEALPYYTNTYIASGVVSIAVCVAAASIRKSEKEQL
;
A
#
# COMPACT_ATOMS: atom_id res chain seq x y z
N MET A 1 16.59 -13.79 -8.87
CA MET A 1 15.89 -13.70 -7.56
C MET A 1 16.31 -12.50 -6.74
N LYS A 2 17.61 -12.25 -6.47
CA LYS A 2 18.10 -11.10 -5.68
C LYS A 2 17.42 -9.75 -6.00
N LYS A 3 17.39 -9.35 -7.28
CA LYS A 3 16.76 -8.09 -7.73
C LYS A 3 15.26 -7.97 -7.42
N TYR A 4 14.54 -9.09 -7.36
CA TYR A 4 13.11 -9.08 -7.01
C TYR A 4 12.92 -8.84 -5.52
N VAL A 5 13.71 -9.54 -4.69
CA VAL A 5 13.69 -9.37 -3.22
C VAL A 5 14.07 -7.95 -2.84
N GLU A 6 15.14 -7.41 -3.43
CA GLU A 6 15.52 -6.00 -3.24
C GLU A 6 14.40 -5.04 -3.68
N GLY A 7 13.76 -5.29 -4.82
CA GLY A 7 12.62 -4.51 -5.28
C GLY A 7 11.45 -4.54 -4.29
N TRP A 8 11.15 -5.70 -3.71
CA TRP A 8 10.13 -5.83 -2.66
C TRP A 8 10.50 -5.02 -1.42
N PHE A 9 11.75 -5.11 -0.94
CA PHE A 9 12.22 -4.29 0.18
C PHE A 9 12.13 -2.79 -0.11
N VAL A 10 12.55 -2.34 -1.28
CA VAL A 10 12.43 -0.93 -1.70
C VAL A 10 10.96 -0.49 -1.68
N THR A 11 10.05 -1.32 -2.21
CA THR A 11 8.62 -1.02 -2.25
C THR A 11 8.04 -0.93 -0.84
N THR A 12 8.36 -1.89 0.05
CA THR A 12 7.88 -1.91 1.43
C THR A 12 8.42 -0.75 2.26
N ILE A 13 9.71 -0.41 2.12
CA ILE A 13 10.29 0.75 2.82
C ILE A 13 9.65 2.05 2.32
N ALA A 14 9.52 2.22 1.00
CA ALA A 14 8.86 3.39 0.42
C ALA A 14 7.40 3.50 0.89
N TYR A 15 6.70 2.37 1.02
CA TYR A 15 5.36 2.31 1.58
C TYR A 15 5.32 2.80 3.04
N LEU A 16 6.17 2.26 3.92
CA LEU A 16 6.19 2.63 5.34
C LEU A 16 6.56 4.11 5.53
N LEU A 17 7.54 4.60 4.78
CA LEU A 17 7.91 6.02 4.81
C LEU A 17 6.79 6.90 4.28
N CYS A 18 6.16 6.53 3.17
CA CYS A 18 5.02 7.25 2.61
C CYS A 18 3.87 7.31 3.61
N LEU A 19 3.51 6.18 4.21
CA LEU A 19 2.46 6.09 5.22
C LEU A 19 2.76 7.03 6.39
N PHE A 20 3.96 6.92 6.97
CA PHE A 20 4.38 7.76 8.09
C PHE A 20 4.32 9.25 7.75
N VAL A 21 4.92 9.65 6.63
CA VAL A 21 4.96 11.06 6.20
C VAL A 21 3.56 11.59 5.92
N THR A 22 2.71 10.85 5.21
CA THR A 22 1.35 11.31 4.88
C THR A 22 0.48 11.43 6.14
N VAL A 23 0.60 10.50 7.10
CA VAL A 23 -0.08 10.58 8.40
C VAL A 23 0.35 11.82 9.17
N GLN A 24 1.66 12.05 9.31
CA GLN A 24 2.19 13.21 10.03
C GLN A 24 1.81 14.52 9.33
N ALA A 25 1.91 14.58 8.00
CA ALA A 25 1.52 15.75 7.22
C ALA A 25 0.02 16.06 7.38
N TYR A 26 -0.85 15.04 7.33
CA TYR A 26 -2.28 15.23 7.54
C TYR A 26 -2.58 15.83 8.92
N MET A 27 -1.99 15.27 9.98
CA MET A 27 -2.18 15.77 11.34
C MET A 27 -1.66 17.20 11.51
N LEU A 28 -0.50 17.52 10.94
CA LEU A 28 0.08 18.87 10.98
C LEU A 28 -0.77 19.90 10.22
N MET A 29 -1.29 19.54 9.05
CA MET A 29 -2.09 20.43 8.21
C MET A 29 -3.48 20.69 8.77
N THR A 30 -4.11 19.66 9.36
CA THR A 30 -5.49 19.75 9.85
C THR A 30 -5.58 20.10 11.33
N GLY A 31 -4.52 19.85 12.11
CA GLY A 31 -4.55 19.92 13.57
C GLY A 31 -5.45 18.85 14.22
N LEU A 32 -5.87 17.83 13.46
CA LEU A 32 -6.80 16.79 13.90
C LEU A 32 -6.10 15.42 13.88
N PRO A 33 -6.48 14.51 14.79
CA PRO A 33 -6.01 13.15 14.72
C PRO A 33 -6.68 12.42 13.53
N VAL A 34 -5.96 11.44 12.98
CA VAL A 34 -6.34 10.74 11.72
C VAL A 34 -7.69 10.03 11.84
N ASP A 35 -8.03 9.56 13.02
CA ASP A 35 -9.26 8.84 13.36
C ASP A 35 -10.51 9.73 13.42
N ARG A 36 -10.36 11.06 13.52
CA ARG A 36 -11.50 11.99 13.64
C ARG A 36 -12.29 12.13 12.34
N GLN A 37 -11.63 12.07 11.19
CA GLN A 37 -12.26 12.15 9.87
C GLN A 37 -11.79 10.99 8.98
N ARG A 38 -12.02 9.75 9.43
CA ARG A 38 -11.48 8.52 8.81
C ARG A 38 -11.69 8.44 7.31
N HIS A 39 -12.86 8.85 6.80
CA HIS A 39 -13.11 8.81 5.36
C HIS A 39 -12.18 9.73 4.55
N ILE A 40 -11.90 10.93 5.07
CA ILE A 40 -11.05 11.92 4.39
C ILE A 40 -9.57 11.54 4.58
N SER A 41 -9.16 11.27 5.81
CA SER A 41 -7.79 10.89 6.12
C SER A 41 -7.41 9.56 5.45
N GLY A 42 -8.32 8.58 5.46
CA GLY A 42 -8.19 7.30 4.77
C GLY A 42 -8.08 7.47 3.25
N ALA A 43 -8.86 8.36 2.63
CA ALA A 43 -8.72 8.64 1.20
C ALA A 43 -7.35 9.25 0.85
N ILE A 44 -6.89 10.24 1.62
CA ILE A 44 -5.60 10.92 1.39
C ILE A 44 -4.42 9.97 1.60
N ILE A 45 -4.42 9.22 2.70
CA ILE A 45 -3.37 8.25 3.02
C ILE A 45 -3.40 7.12 1.99
N GLY A 46 -4.58 6.56 1.73
CA GLY A 46 -4.80 5.50 0.75
C GLY A 46 -4.28 5.86 -0.64
N PHE A 47 -4.62 7.04 -1.14
CA PHE A 47 -4.13 7.52 -2.44
C PHE A 47 -2.61 7.62 -2.48
N SER A 48 -2.01 8.14 -1.41
CA SER A 48 -0.56 8.31 -1.30
C SER A 48 0.17 6.95 -1.33
N VAL A 49 -0.27 5.99 -0.51
CA VAL A 49 0.36 4.66 -0.41
C VAL A 49 0.08 3.76 -1.62
N LEU A 50 -1.01 4.00 -2.37
CA LEU A 50 -1.30 3.29 -3.62
C LEU A 50 -0.39 3.71 -4.78
N ILE A 51 0.14 4.94 -4.74
CA ILE A 51 0.83 5.55 -5.88
C ILE A 51 2.32 5.68 -5.63
N LEU A 52 2.72 6.40 -4.57
CA LEU A 52 4.12 6.81 -4.39
C LEU A 52 5.09 5.62 -4.26
N PRO A 53 4.81 4.58 -3.45
CA PRO A 53 5.69 3.41 -3.34
C PRO A 53 5.82 2.63 -4.64
N TYR A 54 4.79 2.67 -5.48
CA TYR A 54 4.77 1.95 -6.74
C TYR A 54 5.45 2.73 -7.86
N ILE A 55 5.44 4.06 -7.82
CA ILE A 55 6.31 4.89 -8.66
C ILE A 55 7.78 4.57 -8.37
N THR A 56 8.19 4.55 -7.09
CA THR A 56 9.59 4.26 -6.72
C THR A 56 10.00 2.84 -7.11
N ALA A 57 9.13 1.85 -6.91
CA ALA A 57 9.34 0.48 -7.37
C ALA A 57 9.48 0.38 -8.90
N GLY A 58 8.66 1.12 -9.65
CA GLY A 58 8.74 1.17 -11.12
C GLY A 58 10.06 1.79 -11.60
N LEU A 59 10.49 2.88 -10.96
CA LEU A 59 11.79 3.50 -11.24
C LEU A 59 12.97 2.58 -10.89
N TYR A 60 12.87 1.81 -9.80
CA TYR A 60 13.84 0.77 -9.45
C TYR A 60 13.88 -0.32 -10.54
N ALA A 61 12.73 -0.83 -10.95
CA ALA A 61 12.64 -1.86 -11.99
C ALA A 61 13.26 -1.40 -13.32
N ARG A 62 13.06 -0.13 -13.68
CA ARG A 62 13.69 0.51 -14.85
C ARG A 62 15.21 0.49 -14.80
N LYS A 63 15.80 0.67 -13.62
CA LYS A 63 17.26 0.69 -13.45
C LYS A 63 17.86 -0.73 -13.43
N GLN A 64 17.14 -1.71 -12.89
CA GLN A 64 17.72 -3.00 -12.54
C GLN A 64 17.42 -4.16 -13.50
N PHE A 65 16.35 -4.06 -14.30
CA PHE A 65 15.88 -5.16 -15.14
C PHE A 65 16.09 -4.88 -16.64
N ALA A 66 16.53 -5.91 -17.38
CA ALA A 66 16.62 -5.85 -18.84
C ALA A 66 15.24 -5.71 -19.53
N ARG A 67 14.19 -6.22 -18.87
CA ARG A 67 12.78 -6.03 -19.26
C ARG A 67 12.03 -5.28 -18.15
N PRO A 68 12.14 -3.94 -18.08
CA PRO A 68 11.60 -3.13 -16.98
C PRO A 68 10.13 -3.39 -16.65
N ARG A 69 9.26 -3.45 -17.67
CA ARG A 69 7.81 -3.65 -17.50
C ARG A 69 7.49 -4.97 -16.80
N GLN A 70 8.11 -6.05 -17.26
CA GLN A 70 7.93 -7.38 -16.67
C GLN A 70 8.50 -7.42 -15.25
N GLY A 71 9.66 -6.80 -15.02
CA GLY A 71 10.24 -6.67 -13.68
C GLY A 71 9.33 -5.91 -12.72
N ALA A 72 8.81 -4.76 -13.14
CA ALA A 72 7.90 -3.90 -12.38
C ALA A 72 6.59 -4.62 -11.99
N PHE A 73 6.02 -5.39 -12.91
CA PHE A 73 4.84 -6.21 -12.64
C PHE A 73 5.09 -7.20 -11.49
N TRP A 74 6.17 -7.98 -11.56
CA TRP A 74 6.50 -8.96 -10.52
C TRP A 74 6.96 -8.35 -9.20
N ILE A 75 7.61 -7.18 -9.22
CA ILE A 75 7.98 -6.45 -8.01
C ILE A 75 6.74 -5.86 -7.33
N SER A 76 5.73 -5.44 -8.08
CA SER A 76 4.52 -4.83 -7.49
C SER A 76 3.50 -5.86 -7.02
N ILE A 77 3.32 -6.99 -7.71
CA ILE A 77 2.25 -7.92 -7.37
C ILE A 77 2.39 -8.52 -5.96
N ALA A 78 3.61 -8.89 -5.55
CA ALA A 78 3.83 -9.54 -4.28
C ALA A 78 3.56 -8.61 -3.08
N PRO A 79 4.07 -7.36 -3.03
CA PRO A 79 3.67 -6.38 -2.02
C PRO A 79 2.18 -6.05 -2.06
N VAL A 80 1.57 -5.82 -3.23
CA VAL A 80 0.13 -5.48 -3.34
C VAL A 80 -0.74 -6.56 -2.72
N VAL A 81 -0.54 -7.81 -3.15
CA VAL A 81 -1.34 -8.94 -2.67
C VAL A 81 -0.98 -9.29 -1.24
N GLY A 82 0.32 -9.33 -0.93
CA GLY A 82 0.83 -9.67 0.39
C GLY A 82 0.32 -8.73 1.47
N GLU A 83 0.35 -7.42 1.22
CA GLU A 83 -0.20 -6.42 2.15
C GLU A 83 -1.68 -6.67 2.46
N ARG A 84 -2.52 -6.82 1.44
CA ARG A 84 -3.98 -7.03 1.61
C ARG A 84 -4.27 -8.33 2.35
N VAL A 85 -3.59 -9.41 1.98
CA VAL A 85 -3.75 -10.70 2.66
C VAL A 85 -3.29 -10.58 4.11
N LEU A 86 -2.13 -9.97 4.39
CA LEU A 86 -1.61 -9.84 5.74
C LEU A 86 -2.50 -8.96 6.63
N LEU A 87 -2.98 -7.82 6.13
CA LEU A 87 -3.89 -6.95 6.86
C LEU A 87 -5.22 -7.64 7.15
N PHE A 88 -5.76 -8.37 6.18
CA PHE A 88 -6.96 -9.17 6.39
C PHE A 88 -6.74 -10.26 7.45
N LEU A 89 -5.61 -10.98 7.40
CA LEU A 89 -5.29 -12.02 8.38
C LEU A 89 -5.12 -11.44 9.78
N ILE A 90 -4.41 -10.32 9.93
CA ILE A 90 -4.25 -9.62 11.20
C ILE A 90 -5.63 -9.23 11.74
N GLY A 91 -6.47 -8.59 10.93
CA GLY A 91 -7.83 -8.23 11.33
C GLY A 91 -8.66 -9.44 11.74
N ALA A 92 -8.63 -10.52 10.95
CA ALA A 92 -9.34 -11.77 11.26
C ALA A 92 -8.90 -12.37 12.60
N THR A 93 -7.61 -12.35 12.92
CA THR A 93 -7.13 -12.84 14.23
C THR A 93 -7.63 -12.00 15.40
N PHE A 94 -7.70 -10.68 15.25
CA PHE A 94 -8.22 -9.80 16.30
C PHE A 94 -9.74 -9.93 16.46
N VAL A 95 -10.48 -9.98 15.36
CA VAL A 95 -11.93 -10.22 15.39
C VAL A 95 -12.24 -11.56 16.07
N ALA A 96 -11.51 -12.64 15.74
CA ALA A 96 -11.68 -13.94 16.37
C ALA A 96 -11.44 -13.91 17.89
N SER A 97 -10.62 -12.98 18.37
CA SER A 97 -10.37 -12.76 19.80
C SER A 97 -11.41 -11.86 20.49
N GLY A 98 -12.46 -11.44 19.78
CA GLY A 98 -13.49 -10.52 20.29
C GLY A 98 -13.09 -9.04 20.24
N GLY A 99 -12.06 -8.69 19.46
CA GLY A 99 -11.53 -7.33 19.37
C GLY A 99 -12.40 -6.33 18.60
N ASP A 100 -13.46 -6.78 17.94
CA ASP A 100 -14.37 -5.94 17.15
C ASP A 100 -15.46 -5.24 17.98
N GLY A 101 -15.46 -5.45 19.29
CA GLY A 101 -16.43 -4.86 20.22
C GLY A 101 -17.79 -5.55 20.24
N GLY A 102 -18.04 -6.51 19.33
CA GLY A 102 -19.23 -7.36 19.33
C GLY A 102 -19.14 -8.49 20.36
N GLY A 103 -17.92 -8.95 20.66
CA GLY A 103 -17.64 -9.95 21.70
C GLY A 103 -18.10 -11.37 21.36
N ASP A 104 -18.69 -11.58 20.19
CA ASP A 104 -19.18 -12.85 19.66
C ASP A 104 -18.12 -13.58 18.81
N GLY A 105 -17.02 -12.91 18.45
CA GLY A 105 -15.87 -13.50 17.76
C GLY A 105 -16.16 -13.93 16.32
N ILE A 106 -17.23 -13.41 15.72
CA ILE A 106 -17.69 -13.84 14.39
C ILE A 106 -16.82 -13.19 13.31
N VAL A 107 -15.91 -13.98 12.76
CA VAL A 107 -15.06 -13.56 11.65
C VAL A 107 -15.85 -13.61 10.35
N ASN A 108 -16.21 -12.44 9.83
CA ASN A 108 -16.76 -12.27 8.50
C ASN A 108 -16.07 -11.10 7.79
N TRP A 109 -16.31 -10.97 6.48
CA TRP A 109 -15.65 -9.93 5.66
C TRP A 109 -15.85 -8.52 6.24
N THR A 110 -17.08 -8.21 6.65
CA THR A 110 -17.44 -6.88 7.15
C THR A 110 -16.81 -6.59 8.50
N SER A 111 -16.83 -7.54 9.45
CA SER A 111 -16.23 -7.35 10.78
C SER A 111 -14.71 -7.16 10.69
N VAL A 112 -14.03 -7.90 9.83
CA VAL A 112 -12.59 -7.73 9.60
C VAL A 112 -12.26 -6.36 9.02
N LEU A 113 -12.99 -5.92 8.00
CA LEU A 113 -12.74 -4.61 7.39
C LEU A 113 -13.03 -3.47 8.36
N GLN A 114 -14.15 -3.52 9.08
CA GLN A 114 -14.50 -2.49 10.06
C GLN A 114 -13.45 -2.41 11.18
N PHE A 115 -12.97 -3.56 11.67
CA PHE A 115 -11.91 -3.60 12.67
C PHE A 115 -10.61 -2.98 12.13
N VAL A 116 -10.13 -3.40 10.96
CA VAL A 116 -8.86 -2.89 10.40
C VAL A 116 -8.96 -1.40 10.07
N GLU A 117 -10.08 -0.94 9.50
CA GLU A 117 -10.34 0.47 9.22
C GLU A 117 -10.39 1.32 10.50
N ALA A 118 -10.92 0.76 11.60
CA ALA A 118 -11.03 1.46 12.87
C ALA A 118 -9.73 1.51 13.66
N GLU A 119 -9.02 0.39 13.76
CA GLU A 119 -7.96 0.18 14.75
C GLU A 119 -6.55 0.22 14.17
N ALA A 120 -6.39 -0.09 12.88
CA ALA A 120 -5.07 -0.22 12.28
C ALA A 120 -4.82 0.85 11.21
N LEU A 121 -5.61 0.84 10.14
CA LEU A 121 -5.34 1.60 8.92
C LEU A 121 -6.64 2.13 8.33
N PRO A 122 -6.96 3.43 8.49
CA PRO A 122 -8.23 4.01 8.07
C PRO A 122 -8.45 4.03 6.55
N TYR A 123 -7.43 3.71 5.77
CA TYR A 123 -7.54 3.56 4.32
C TYR A 123 -7.91 2.14 3.87
N TYR A 124 -7.89 1.13 4.76
CA TYR A 124 -8.10 -0.27 4.41
C TYR A 124 -9.58 -0.61 4.17
N THR A 125 -10.10 -0.10 3.06
CA THR A 125 -11.52 -0.21 2.65
C THR A 125 -11.68 -1.18 1.46
N ASN A 126 -12.92 -1.56 1.14
CA ASN A 126 -13.23 -2.31 -0.09
C ASN A 126 -12.64 -1.64 -1.34
N THR A 127 -12.75 -0.30 -1.42
CA THR A 127 -12.21 0.49 -2.52
C THR A 127 -10.69 0.38 -2.60
N TYR A 128 -10.00 0.41 -1.46
CA TYR A 128 -8.54 0.26 -1.38
C TYR A 128 -8.05 -1.14 -1.79
N ILE A 129 -8.80 -2.18 -1.38
CA ILE A 129 -8.49 -3.55 -1.75
C ILE A 129 -8.61 -3.70 -3.27
N ALA A 130 -9.72 -3.24 -3.86
CA ALA A 130 -9.96 -3.28 -5.29
C ALA A 130 -8.96 -2.44 -6.10
N SER A 131 -8.47 -1.32 -5.55
CA SER A 131 -7.53 -0.44 -6.25
C SER A 131 -6.09 -0.97 -6.30
N GLY A 132 -5.80 -2.18 -5.80
CA GLY A 132 -4.47 -2.79 -5.92
C GLY A 132 -3.98 -2.94 -7.37
N VAL A 133 -4.90 -3.13 -8.33
CA VAL A 133 -4.58 -3.11 -9.76
C VAL A 133 -4.04 -1.75 -10.23
N VAL A 134 -4.46 -0.65 -9.61
CA VAL A 134 -3.95 0.70 -9.91
C VAL A 134 -2.49 0.80 -9.50
N SER A 135 -2.12 0.28 -8.32
CA SER A 135 -0.72 0.24 -7.88
C SER A 135 0.19 -0.51 -8.84
N ILE A 136 -0.26 -1.68 -9.33
CA ILE A 136 0.48 -2.45 -10.33
C ILE A 136 0.62 -1.65 -11.64
N ALA A 137 -0.47 -1.04 -12.10
CA ALA A 137 -0.46 -0.23 -13.32
C ALA A 137 0.49 0.98 -13.20
N VAL A 138 0.46 1.70 -12.07
CA VAL A 138 1.36 2.81 -11.75
C VAL A 138 2.81 2.35 -11.77
N CYS A 139 3.13 1.20 -11.17
CA CYS A 139 4.48 0.64 -11.18
C CYS A 139 4.98 0.35 -12.59
N VAL A 140 4.16 -0.29 -13.41
CA VAL A 140 4.49 -0.61 -14.81
C VAL A 140 4.61 0.67 -15.66
N ALA A 141 3.75 1.66 -15.43
CA ALA A 141 3.79 2.96 -16.11
C ALA A 141 5.08 3.72 -15.77
N ALA A 142 5.45 3.80 -14.50
CA ALA A 142 6.69 4.43 -14.04
C ALA A 142 7.93 3.75 -14.63
N ALA A 143 7.92 2.42 -14.73
CA ALA A 143 8.98 1.66 -15.38
C ALA A 143 9.08 1.90 -16.91
N SER A 144 8.03 2.42 -17.53
CA SER A 144 7.94 2.70 -18.96
C SER A 144 8.35 4.11 -19.36
N ILE A 145 8.59 5.00 -18.39
CA ILE A 145 9.06 6.37 -18.65
C ILE A 145 10.43 6.29 -19.35
N ARG A 146 10.53 6.89 -20.55
CA ARG A 146 11.76 6.89 -21.38
C ARG A 146 12.97 7.33 -20.53
N LYS A 147 14.09 6.63 -20.68
CA LYS A 147 15.38 7.14 -20.19
C LYS A 147 15.68 8.44 -20.93
N SER A 148 16.00 9.49 -20.19
CA SER A 148 16.58 10.70 -20.78
C SER A 148 17.90 10.33 -21.42
N GLU A 149 18.22 10.89 -22.59
CA GLU A 149 19.46 10.63 -23.36
C GLU A 149 20.73 10.85 -22.52
N LYS A 150 20.66 11.61 -21.42
CA LYS A 150 21.76 11.82 -20.47
C LYS A 150 22.16 10.57 -19.66
N GLU A 151 21.32 9.53 -19.60
CA GLU A 151 21.65 8.25 -18.90
C GLU A 151 22.23 7.18 -19.85
N GLN A 152 22.55 7.54 -21.10
CA GLN A 152 23.12 6.64 -22.12
C GLN A 152 24.61 6.90 -22.44
N LEU A 153 25.20 7.93 -21.85
CA LEU A 153 26.63 8.26 -21.90
C LEU A 153 27.30 7.87 -20.58
#